data_AF-B0TYX7-F1
#
_entry.id   AF-B0TYX7-F1
#
_cell.length_a   1.000
_cell.length_b   1.000
_cell.length_c   1.000
_cell.angle_alpha   90.00
_cell.angle_beta   90.00
_cell.angle_gamma   90.00
#
_symmetry.space_group_name_H-M   'P 1'
#
loop_
_entity.id
_entity.type
_entity.pdbx_description
1 polymer ?
#
loop_
_entity_poly.entity_id
_entity_poly.type
_entity_poly.pdbx_seq_one_letter_code
_entity_poly.pdbx_strand_id
1 'polypeptide(L)'
;MNYVGPHPKDIRRIIIVASLIILVIYVCWIVSIFGNIAIYGDKNSFAEVLKSLNSEDSVTQLIYILKANIQSSEVITLIYTFITISVTTAFITLSLALKDLILDRFKMNNISTLSKNILLSFLLFMLPIILNYYFKKLFLIALSVVGLFSLIMLVSCPLNMVRILRNRNFEIIYKSMKNSKLNNFALAIAIIIIIFQIIDYIL
;
A
#
# COMPACT_ATOMS: atom_id res chain seq x y z
N MET A 1 -22.61 8.14 1.01
CA MET A 1 -22.81 8.61 2.40
C MET A 1 -23.93 7.86 3.14
N ASN A 2 -24.26 6.61 2.77
CA ASN A 2 -25.47 5.92 3.28
C ASN A 2 -25.23 4.72 4.20
N TYR A 3 -23.99 4.31 4.50
CA TYR A 3 -23.78 3.04 5.20
C TYR A 3 -23.75 3.13 6.74
N VAL A 4 -23.38 4.29 7.32
CA VAL A 4 -23.28 4.47 8.79
C VAL A 4 -24.10 5.67 9.29
N GLY A 5 -24.72 6.44 8.40
CA GLY A 5 -25.39 7.69 8.75
C GLY A 5 -24.43 8.74 9.35
N PRO A 6 -24.94 9.88 9.83
CA PRO A 6 -24.13 10.98 10.38
C PRO A 6 -23.73 10.73 11.85
N HIS A 7 -23.34 9.51 12.21
CA HIS A 7 -22.93 9.16 13.58
C HIS A 7 -21.40 9.09 13.71
N PRO A 8 -20.73 10.20 14.11
CA PRO A 8 -19.26 10.27 14.12
C PRO A 8 -18.60 9.29 15.11
N LYS A 9 -19.32 8.89 16.17
CA LYS A 9 -18.82 7.95 17.19
C LYS A 9 -18.71 6.52 16.64
N ASP A 10 -19.68 6.09 15.83
CA ASP A 10 -19.71 4.75 15.27
C ASP A 10 -18.66 4.58 14.18
N ILE A 11 -18.49 5.61 13.33
CA ILE A 11 -17.41 5.66 12.33
C ILE A 11 -16.05 5.54 13.02
N ARG A 12 -15.83 6.26 14.13
CA ARG A 12 -14.57 6.17 14.89
C ARG A 12 -14.35 4.76 15.44
N ARG A 13 -15.37 4.12 16.00
CA ARG A 13 -15.25 2.74 16.52
C ARG A 13 -14.90 1.77 15.41
N ILE A 14 -15.56 1.88 14.25
CA ILE A 14 -15.29 1.03 13.08
C ILE A 14 -13.83 1.18 12.64
N ILE A 15 -13.34 2.42 12.50
CA ILE A 15 -11.94 2.68 12.08
C ILE A 15 -10.96 2.08 13.10
N ILE A 16 -11.17 2.29 14.39
CA ILE A 16 -10.28 1.78 15.44
C ILE A 16 -10.26 0.26 15.47
N VAL A 17 -11.44 -0.38 15.41
CA VAL A 17 -11.55 -1.84 15.44
C VAL A 17 -10.90 -2.44 14.18
N ALA A 18 -11.18 -1.87 13.00
CA ALA A 18 -10.55 -2.30 11.76
C ALA A 18 -9.03 -2.15 11.82
N SER A 19 -8.51 -1.00 12.27
CA SER A 19 -7.06 -0.79 12.39
C SER A 19 -6.40 -1.74 13.38
N LEU A 20 -7.07 -2.05 14.49
CA LEU A 20 -6.55 -2.96 15.52
C LEU A 20 -6.51 -4.40 15.00
N ILE A 21 -7.54 -4.83 14.29
CA ILE A 21 -7.57 -6.13 13.61
C ILE A 21 -6.43 -6.25 12.59
N ILE A 22 -6.24 -5.24 11.73
CA ILE A 22 -5.18 -5.24 10.73
C ILE A 22 -3.80 -5.31 11.41
N LEU A 23 -3.61 -4.56 12.49
CA LEU A 23 -2.36 -4.55 13.25
C LEU A 23 -2.05 -5.92 13.87
N VAL A 24 -3.03 -6.57 14.49
CA VAL A 24 -2.85 -7.91 15.08
C VAL A 24 -2.48 -8.93 14.00
N ILE A 25 -3.20 -8.93 12.86
CA ILE A 25 -2.90 -9.82 11.73
C ILE A 25 -1.48 -9.59 11.22
N TYR A 26 -1.07 -8.32 11.08
CA TYR A 26 0.26 -7.98 10.59
C TYR A 26 1.38 -8.40 11.56
N VAL A 27 1.19 -8.20 12.86
CA VAL A 27 2.14 -8.66 13.88
C VAL A 27 2.25 -10.18 13.87
N CYS A 28 1.11 -10.90 13.85
CA CYS A 28 1.10 -12.36 13.74
C CYS A 28 1.85 -12.83 12.48
N TRP A 29 1.65 -12.15 11.35
CA TRP A 29 2.32 -12.45 10.09
C TRP A 29 3.84 -12.25 10.18
N ILE A 30 4.30 -11.11 10.71
CA ILE A 30 5.73 -10.85 10.93
C ILE A 30 6.34 -11.92 11.84
N VAL A 31 5.72 -12.21 12.99
CA VAL A 31 6.22 -13.22 13.93
C VAL A 31 6.27 -14.60 13.28
N SER A 32 5.26 -14.96 12.48
CA SER A 32 5.22 -16.23 11.75
C SER A 32 6.34 -16.35 10.71
N ILE A 33 6.67 -15.27 9.99
CA ILE A 33 7.73 -15.30 8.97
C ILE A 33 9.10 -15.32 9.64
N PHE A 34 9.38 -14.35 10.51
CA PHE A 34 10.69 -14.21 11.14
C PHE A 34 10.95 -15.31 12.17
N GLY A 35 9.91 -15.95 12.73
CA GLY A 35 10.05 -17.11 13.61
C GLY A 35 10.39 -18.41 12.88
N ASN A 36 10.07 -18.52 11.59
CA ASN A 36 10.37 -19.71 10.77
C ASN A 36 11.68 -19.60 9.96
N ILE A 37 12.37 -18.45 10.01
CA ILE A 37 13.62 -18.22 9.26
C ILE A 37 14.76 -18.05 10.26
N ALA A 38 15.82 -18.86 10.12
CA ALA A 38 17.02 -18.71 10.95
C ALA A 38 17.71 -17.36 10.67
N ILE A 39 17.91 -16.56 11.71
CA ILE A 39 18.53 -15.23 11.64
C ILE A 39 20.02 -15.33 11.27
N TYR A 40 20.70 -16.37 11.77
CA TYR A 40 22.12 -16.67 11.52
C TYR A 40 22.28 -18.18 11.27
N GLY A 41 23.03 -18.58 10.24
CA GLY A 41 23.24 -19.99 9.89
C GLY A 41 23.40 -20.25 8.39
N ASP A 42 23.35 -21.54 8.01
CA ASP A 42 23.60 -22.15 6.68
C ASP A 42 22.83 -21.50 5.49
N LYS A 43 23.01 -22.04 4.28
CA LYS A 43 22.56 -21.55 2.93
C LYS A 43 21.16 -20.93 2.77
N ASN A 44 20.28 -21.04 3.77
CA ASN A 44 18.90 -20.54 3.79
C ASN A 44 18.64 -19.49 4.89
N SER A 45 19.68 -18.89 5.49
CA SER A 45 19.54 -17.88 6.55
C SER A 45 19.16 -16.50 5.99
N PHE A 46 18.49 -15.70 6.82
CA PHE A 46 18.10 -14.33 6.46
C PHE A 46 19.30 -13.48 6.02
N ALA A 47 20.48 -13.71 6.61
CA ALA A 47 21.71 -13.01 6.26
C ALA A 47 22.21 -13.30 4.82
N GLU A 48 22.01 -14.53 4.31
CA GLU A 48 22.38 -14.88 2.94
C GLU A 48 21.36 -14.35 1.92
N VAL A 49 20.10 -14.25 2.34
CA VAL A 49 19.03 -13.57 1.59
C VAL A 49 19.33 -12.09 1.46
N LEU A 50 19.74 -11.44 2.56
CA LEU A 50 20.19 -10.04 2.53
C LEU A 50 21.41 -9.84 1.61
N LYS A 51 22.35 -10.78 1.55
CA LYS A 51 23.49 -10.73 0.62
C LYS A 51 23.10 -10.98 -0.83
N SER A 52 22.10 -11.82 -1.05
CA SER A 52 21.51 -12.08 -2.37
C SER A 52 20.41 -11.10 -2.75
N LEU A 53 20.08 -10.07 -1.95
CA LEU A 53 19.19 -8.96 -2.32
C LEU A 53 19.69 -8.16 -3.53
N ASN A 54 20.91 -8.40 -3.99
CA ASN A 54 21.34 -7.96 -5.32
C ASN A 54 20.51 -8.59 -6.46
N SER A 55 19.78 -9.67 -6.18
CA SER A 55 18.95 -10.48 -7.07
C SER A 55 17.46 -10.11 -6.99
N GLU A 56 17.11 -9.09 -7.76
CA GLU A 56 15.92 -8.92 -8.60
C GLU A 56 14.47 -9.10 -8.08
N ASP A 57 14.12 -9.89 -7.04
CA ASP A 57 12.70 -10.05 -6.61
C ASP A 57 12.49 -10.49 -5.14
N SER A 58 12.12 -9.55 -4.26
CA SER A 58 12.03 -9.80 -2.80
C SER A 58 10.89 -10.72 -2.37
N VAL A 59 9.73 -10.66 -3.04
CA VAL A 59 8.54 -11.47 -2.68
C VAL A 59 8.72 -12.92 -3.10
N THR A 60 9.24 -13.14 -4.31
CA THR A 60 9.51 -14.48 -4.84
C THR A 60 10.61 -15.18 -4.04
N GLN A 61 11.63 -14.43 -3.60
CA GLN A 61 12.72 -14.94 -2.78
C GLN A 61 12.24 -15.33 -1.37
N LEU A 62 11.37 -14.53 -0.73
CA LEU A 62 10.72 -14.89 0.54
C LEU A 62 10.00 -16.25 0.44
N ILE A 63 9.26 -16.45 -0.65
CA ILE A 63 8.52 -17.70 -0.89
C ILE A 63 9.48 -18.88 -1.09
N TYR A 64 10.61 -18.67 -1.79
CA TYR A 64 11.64 -19.69 -1.96
C TYR A 64 12.24 -20.15 -0.62
N ILE A 65 12.52 -19.22 0.28
CA ILE A 65 13.07 -19.52 1.62
C ILE A 65 12.03 -20.23 2.48
N LEU A 66 10.77 -19.78 2.44
CA LEU A 66 9.68 -20.47 3.14
C LEU A 66 9.55 -21.91 2.64
N LYS A 67 9.66 -22.14 1.33
CA LYS A 67 9.66 -23.49 0.75
C LYS A 67 10.86 -24.34 1.20
N ALA A 68 12.03 -23.72 1.37
CA ALA A 68 13.23 -24.42 1.82
C ALA A 68 13.19 -24.80 3.32
N ASN A 69 12.45 -24.04 4.15
CA ASN A 69 12.33 -24.26 5.58
C ASN A 69 11.10 -25.09 5.98
N ILE A 70 10.03 -25.11 5.15
CA ILE A 70 8.81 -25.88 5.41
C ILE A 70 8.95 -27.29 4.79
N GLN A 71 8.97 -28.33 5.62
CA GLN A 71 9.16 -29.72 5.16
C GLN A 71 7.92 -30.31 4.47
N SER A 72 6.71 -29.78 4.70
CA SER A 72 5.45 -30.35 4.19
C SER A 72 5.01 -29.75 2.86
N SER A 73 4.94 -30.58 1.81
CA SER A 73 4.53 -30.19 0.44
C SER A 73 3.08 -29.66 0.35
N GLU A 74 2.17 -30.18 1.18
CA GLU A 74 0.76 -29.76 1.19
C GLU A 74 0.59 -28.31 1.65
N VAL A 75 1.30 -27.94 2.73
CA VAL A 75 1.28 -26.58 3.29
C VAL A 75 1.87 -25.58 2.29
N ILE A 76 2.96 -25.94 1.61
CA ILE A 76 3.57 -25.09 0.58
C ILE A 76 2.58 -24.84 -0.56
N THR A 77 1.86 -25.88 -1.01
CA THR A 77 0.89 -25.76 -2.10
C THR A 77 -0.28 -24.84 -1.71
N LEU A 78 -0.78 -24.98 -0.48
CA LEU A 78 -1.85 -24.12 0.05
C LEU A 78 -1.43 -22.66 0.20
N ILE A 79 -0.19 -22.42 0.65
CA ILE A 79 0.37 -21.06 0.73
C ILE A 79 0.50 -20.46 -0.69
N TYR A 80 0.97 -21.23 -1.66
CA TYR A 80 1.13 -20.74 -3.02
C TYR A 80 -0.22 -20.42 -3.69
N THR A 81 -1.23 -21.27 -3.53
CA THR A 81 -2.59 -21.00 -4.05
C THR A 81 -3.20 -19.79 -3.36
N PHE A 82 -3.01 -19.66 -2.04
CA PHE A 82 -3.48 -18.47 -1.31
C PHE A 82 -2.81 -17.19 -1.81
N ILE A 83 -1.48 -17.17 -1.97
CA ILE A 83 -0.74 -16.01 -2.44
C ILE A 83 -1.17 -15.62 -3.85
N THR A 84 -1.30 -16.59 -4.76
CA THR A 84 -1.69 -16.32 -6.15
C THR A 84 -3.09 -15.74 -6.25
N ILE A 85 -4.06 -16.26 -5.48
CA ILE A 85 -5.41 -15.70 -5.39
C ILE A 85 -5.36 -14.29 -4.78
N SER A 86 -4.67 -14.12 -3.65
CA SER A 86 -4.58 -12.83 -2.94
C SER A 86 -3.97 -11.73 -3.82
N VAL A 87 -2.87 -12.01 -4.51
CA VAL A 87 -2.20 -11.06 -5.40
C VAL A 87 -3.10 -10.72 -6.59
N THR A 88 -3.78 -11.72 -7.15
CA THR A 88 -4.71 -11.52 -8.27
C THR A 88 -5.89 -10.63 -7.86
N THR A 89 -6.50 -10.89 -6.69
CA THR A 89 -7.59 -10.06 -6.17
C THR A 89 -7.15 -8.62 -5.88
N ALA A 90 -5.96 -8.43 -5.28
CA ALA A 90 -5.41 -7.10 -5.05
C ALA A 90 -5.17 -6.35 -6.36
N PHE A 91 -4.63 -7.03 -7.36
CA PHE A 91 -4.37 -6.46 -8.68
C PHE A 91 -5.65 -6.04 -9.40
N ILE A 92 -6.69 -6.87 -9.39
CA ILE A 92 -8.01 -6.53 -9.96
C ILE A 92 -8.58 -5.28 -9.27
N THR A 93 -8.54 -5.25 -7.93
CA THR A 93 -9.08 -4.12 -7.15
C THR A 93 -8.35 -2.82 -7.46
N LEU A 94 -7.02 -2.84 -7.54
CA LEU A 94 -6.23 -1.66 -7.92
C LEU A 94 -6.48 -1.22 -9.36
N SER A 95 -6.57 -2.15 -10.30
CA SER A 95 -6.84 -1.82 -11.72
C SER A 95 -8.20 -1.16 -11.90
N LEU A 96 -9.22 -1.59 -11.16
CA LEU A 96 -10.53 -0.93 -11.16
C LEU A 96 -10.42 0.50 -10.60
N ALA A 97 -9.77 0.67 -9.45
CA ALA A 97 -9.60 1.99 -8.83
C ALA A 97 -8.81 2.96 -9.72
N LEU A 98 -7.74 2.48 -10.37
CA LEU A 98 -6.92 3.31 -11.26
C LEU A 98 -7.65 3.65 -12.55
N LYS A 99 -8.42 2.70 -13.10
CA LYS A 99 -9.32 2.97 -14.22
C LYS A 99 -10.26 4.11 -13.87
N ASP A 100 -10.98 4.03 -12.76
CA ASP A 100 -11.95 5.05 -12.36
C ASP A 100 -11.27 6.42 -12.14
N LEU A 101 -10.06 6.44 -11.56
CA LEU A 101 -9.26 7.66 -11.41
C LEU A 101 -8.90 8.29 -12.78
N ILE A 102 -8.47 7.49 -13.76
CA ILE A 102 -8.13 7.98 -15.11
C ILE A 102 -9.40 8.52 -15.80
N LEU A 103 -10.53 7.80 -15.69
CA LEU A 103 -11.81 8.20 -16.25
C LEU A 103 -12.25 9.58 -15.72
N ASP A 104 -12.12 9.79 -14.41
CA ASP A 104 -12.49 11.05 -13.75
C ASP A 104 -11.53 12.20 -14.09
N ARG A 105 -10.22 11.93 -14.16
CA ARG A 105 -9.21 12.95 -14.43
C ARG A 105 -9.26 13.49 -15.86
N PHE A 106 -9.43 12.61 -16.84
CA PHE A 106 -9.41 13.00 -18.25
C PHE A 106 -10.79 13.39 -18.80
N LYS A 107 -11.86 13.35 -17.98
CA LYS A 107 -13.25 13.73 -18.36
C LYS A 107 -13.64 13.20 -19.75
N MET A 108 -13.27 11.96 -20.03
CA MET A 108 -13.42 11.33 -21.35
C MET A 108 -14.89 10.99 -21.63
N ASN A 109 -15.73 12.01 -21.81
CA ASN A 109 -17.17 11.89 -22.05
C ASN A 109 -17.52 11.67 -23.53
N ASN A 110 -16.56 11.93 -24.44
CA ASN A 110 -16.80 11.91 -25.88
C ASN A 110 -16.47 10.56 -26.56
N ILE A 111 -16.09 9.53 -25.80
CA ILE A 111 -15.67 8.22 -26.32
C ILE A 111 -16.72 7.17 -25.90
N SER A 112 -17.05 6.23 -26.79
CA SER A 112 -18.01 5.17 -26.48
C SER A 112 -17.55 4.33 -25.29
N THR A 113 -18.48 4.01 -24.37
CA THR A 113 -18.19 3.29 -23.11
C THR A 113 -17.42 1.99 -23.32
N LEU A 114 -17.71 1.27 -24.41
CA LEU A 114 -17.06 -0.01 -24.71
C LEU A 114 -15.59 0.18 -25.14
N SER A 115 -15.32 1.13 -26.06
CA SER A 115 -13.95 1.39 -26.53
C SER A 115 -13.08 1.98 -25.43
N LYS A 116 -13.65 2.83 -24.58
CA LYS A 116 -13.00 3.41 -23.39
C LYS A 116 -12.55 2.31 -22.42
N ASN A 117 -13.44 1.39 -22.06
CA ASN A 117 -13.14 0.34 -21.10
C ASN A 117 -12.08 -0.64 -21.62
N ILE A 118 -12.15 -1.00 -22.90
CA ILE A 118 -11.18 -1.90 -23.53
C ILE A 118 -9.80 -1.23 -23.61
N LEU A 119 -9.73 0.02 -24.08
CA LEU A 119 -8.47 0.76 -24.19
C LEU A 119 -7.80 0.95 -22.82
N LEU A 120 -8.56 1.39 -21.81
CA LEU A 120 -8.02 1.60 -20.47
C LEU A 120 -7.59 0.28 -19.84
N SER A 121 -8.39 -0.79 -19.96
CA SER A 121 -8.00 -2.10 -19.42
C SER A 121 -6.75 -2.63 -20.13
N PHE A 122 -6.66 -2.49 -21.46
CA PHE A 122 -5.46 -2.89 -22.19
C PHE A 122 -4.24 -2.10 -21.70
N LEU A 123 -4.35 -0.78 -21.58
CA LEU A 123 -3.26 0.07 -21.10
C LEU A 123 -2.85 -0.28 -19.66
N LEU A 124 -3.82 -0.50 -18.76
CA LEU A 124 -3.59 -0.81 -17.35
C LEU A 124 -2.93 -2.17 -17.12
N PHE A 125 -3.20 -3.16 -17.97
CA PHE A 125 -2.65 -4.51 -17.84
C PHE A 125 -1.39 -4.70 -18.69
N MET A 126 -1.37 -4.24 -19.94
CA MET A 126 -0.20 -4.43 -20.81
C MET A 126 0.98 -3.55 -20.41
N LEU A 127 0.74 -2.31 -19.98
CA LEU A 127 1.83 -1.41 -19.61
C LEU A 127 2.69 -1.99 -18.46
N PRO A 128 2.11 -2.48 -17.34
CA PRO A 128 2.90 -3.14 -16.29
C PRO A 128 3.61 -4.41 -16.76
N ILE A 129 2.98 -5.24 -17.61
CA ILE A 129 3.58 -6.49 -18.10
C ILE A 129 4.82 -6.21 -18.95
N ILE A 130 4.71 -5.25 -19.87
CA ILE A 130 5.81 -4.83 -20.75
C ILE A 130 6.95 -4.24 -19.90
N LEU A 131 6.62 -3.34 -18.97
CA LEU A 131 7.60 -2.72 -18.09
C LEU A 131 8.32 -3.76 -17.21
N ASN A 132 7.62 -4.77 -16.72
CA ASN A 132 8.22 -5.86 -15.94
C ASN A 132 9.17 -6.72 -16.77
N TYR A 133 8.85 -6.95 -18.05
CA TYR A 133 9.73 -7.70 -18.96
C TYR A 133 11.06 -6.97 -19.23
N TYR A 134 11.01 -5.66 -19.44
CA TYR A 134 12.21 -4.87 -19.75
C TYR A 134 13.03 -4.47 -18.51
N PHE A 135 12.39 -4.22 -17.37
CA PHE A 135 13.04 -3.71 -16.17
C PHE A 135 12.74 -4.59 -14.95
N LYS A 136 13.62 -5.57 -14.70
CA LYS A 136 13.45 -6.54 -13.61
C LYS A 136 13.41 -5.93 -12.20
N LYS A 137 14.06 -4.78 -11.97
CA LYS A 137 14.05 -4.07 -10.67
C LYS A 137 12.98 -2.99 -10.56
N LEU A 138 12.18 -2.77 -11.60
CA LEU A 138 11.24 -1.65 -11.64
C LEU A 138 10.16 -1.79 -10.58
N PHE A 139 9.73 -3.02 -10.27
CA PHE A 139 8.68 -3.24 -9.27
C PHE A 139 9.10 -2.72 -7.89
N LEU A 140 10.31 -3.05 -7.44
CA LEU A 140 10.84 -2.61 -6.15
C LEU A 140 11.03 -1.09 -6.09
N ILE A 141 11.63 -0.52 -7.14
CA ILE A 141 11.85 0.93 -7.23
C ILE A 141 10.49 1.65 -7.27
N ALA A 142 9.57 1.20 -8.11
CA ALA A 142 8.22 1.78 -8.20
C ALA A 142 7.46 1.67 -6.88
N LEU A 143 7.55 0.54 -6.16
CA LEU A 143 6.90 0.36 -4.87
C LEU A 143 7.43 1.36 -3.82
N SER A 144 8.75 1.58 -3.77
CA SER A 144 9.35 2.55 -2.85
C SER A 144 8.92 3.99 -3.16
N VAL A 145 8.93 4.38 -4.44
CA VAL A 145 8.50 5.71 -4.89
C VAL A 145 7.00 5.92 -4.64
N VAL A 146 6.17 4.92 -4.93
CA VAL A 146 4.72 4.98 -4.65
C VAL A 146 4.46 5.08 -3.13
N GLY A 147 5.26 4.39 -2.31
CA GLY A 147 5.21 4.51 -0.85
C GLY A 147 5.43 5.95 -0.37
N LEU A 148 6.45 6.62 -0.90
CA LEU A 148 6.72 8.04 -0.64
C LEU A 148 5.53 8.92 -1.04
N PHE A 149 5.01 8.76 -2.27
CA PHE A 149 3.85 9.54 -2.73
C PHE A 149 2.59 9.28 -1.90
N SER A 150 2.35 8.03 -1.51
CA SER A 150 1.23 7.63 -0.66
C SER A 150 1.30 8.32 0.71
N LEU A 151 2.48 8.34 1.33
CA LEU A 151 2.71 9.00 2.62
C LEU A 151 2.44 10.51 2.52
N ILE A 152 2.98 11.17 1.48
CA ILE A 152 2.73 12.59 1.22
C ILE A 152 1.23 12.86 1.09
N MET A 153 0.53 12.04 0.30
CA MET A 153 -0.91 12.21 0.05
C MET A 153 -1.74 11.96 1.32
N LEU A 154 -1.45 10.87 2.03
CA LEU A 154 -2.14 10.45 3.25
C LEU A 154 -2.07 11.52 4.36
N VAL A 155 -0.95 12.22 4.48
CA VAL A 155 -0.79 13.25 5.51
C VAL A 155 -1.22 14.62 5.03
N SER A 156 -0.83 15.02 3.82
CA SER A 156 -1.12 16.36 3.28
C SER A 156 -2.62 16.56 3.03
N CYS A 157 -3.33 15.55 2.53
CA CYS A 157 -4.74 15.65 2.18
C CYS A 157 -5.64 16.01 3.39
N PRO A 158 -5.67 15.25 4.50
CA PRO A 158 -6.53 15.56 5.64
C PRO A 158 -6.16 16.88 6.33
N LEU A 159 -4.86 17.20 6.44
CA LEU A 159 -4.41 18.44 7.08
C LEU A 159 -4.84 19.69 6.28
N ASN A 160 -4.76 19.62 4.95
CA ASN A 160 -5.24 20.69 4.08
C ASN A 160 -6.77 20.77 4.07
N MET A 161 -7.47 19.63 4.11
CA MET A 161 -8.93 19.59 4.21
C MET A 161 -9.42 20.28 5.49
N VAL A 162 -8.79 20.00 6.64
CA VAL A 162 -9.12 20.67 7.92
C VAL A 162 -8.85 22.18 7.84
N ARG A 163 -7.74 22.60 7.19
CA ARG A 163 -7.41 24.02 7.00
C ARG A 163 -8.45 24.74 6.14
N ILE A 164 -8.89 24.13 5.05
CA ILE A 164 -9.92 24.69 4.15
C ILE A 164 -11.27 24.76 4.86
N LEU A 165 -11.67 23.70 5.57
CA LEU A 165 -12.94 23.67 6.33
C LEU A 165 -13.00 24.75 7.39
N ARG A 166 -11.88 25.01 8.09
CA ARG A 166 -11.77 26.09 9.06
C ARG A 166 -11.88 27.48 8.40
N ASN A 167 -11.20 27.70 7.28
CA ASN A 167 -11.27 28.98 6.56
C ASN A 167 -12.68 29.28 6.03
N ARG A 168 -13.48 28.24 5.77
CA ARG A 168 -14.87 28.35 5.33
C ARG A 168 -15.89 28.35 6.48
N ASN A 169 -15.44 28.46 7.74
CA ASN A 169 -16.28 28.51 8.94
C ASN A 169 -17.32 27.37 9.07
N PHE A 170 -17.01 26.17 8.59
CA PHE A 170 -17.89 25.02 8.81
C PHE A 170 -17.88 24.56 10.28
N GLU A 171 -18.99 23.98 10.74
CA GLU A 171 -19.07 23.40 12.08
C GLU A 171 -18.16 22.16 12.20
N ILE A 172 -17.04 22.32 12.90
CA ILE A 172 -16.09 21.25 13.15
C ILE A 172 -16.53 20.47 14.40
N ILE A 173 -16.95 19.22 14.21
CA ILE A 173 -17.41 18.31 15.28
C ILE A 173 -16.28 18.00 16.29
N TYR A 174 -15.03 17.93 15.84
CA TYR A 174 -13.88 17.57 16.67
C TYR A 174 -13.07 18.79 17.12
N LYS A 175 -13.04 19.02 18.45
CA LYS A 175 -12.28 20.12 19.08
C LYS A 175 -10.78 20.12 18.74
N SER A 176 -10.19 18.95 18.52
CA SER A 176 -8.79 18.78 18.07
C SER A 176 -8.52 19.46 16.72
N MET A 177 -9.45 19.36 15.77
CA MET A 177 -9.34 19.93 14.43
C MET A 177 -9.55 21.46 14.39
N LYS A 178 -10.13 22.04 15.47
CA LYS A 178 -10.32 23.49 15.60
C LYS A 178 -9.00 24.21 15.92
N ASN A 179 -8.02 23.53 16.51
CA ASN A 179 -6.75 24.14 16.92
C ASN A 179 -5.75 24.25 15.77
N SER A 180 -5.48 25.49 15.32
CA SER A 180 -4.53 25.76 14.23
C SER A 180 -3.09 25.36 14.55
N LYS A 181 -2.68 25.47 15.82
CA LYS A 181 -1.31 25.11 16.25
C LYS A 181 -1.06 23.61 16.12
N LEU A 182 -2.05 22.79 16.49
CA LEU A 182 -1.95 21.33 16.43
C LEU A 182 -1.89 20.83 14.98
N ASN A 183 -2.65 21.46 14.08
CA ASN A 183 -2.59 21.17 12.64
C ASN A 183 -1.21 21.51 12.04
N ASN A 184 -0.66 22.68 12.37
CA ASN A 184 0.66 23.08 11.89
C ASN A 184 1.79 22.20 12.47
N PHE A 185 1.66 21.77 13.73
CA PHE A 185 2.59 20.84 14.36
C PHE A 185 2.56 19.45 13.68
N ALA A 186 1.37 18.91 13.42
CA ALA A 186 1.22 17.66 12.67
C ALA A 186 1.82 17.76 11.26
N LEU A 187 1.65 18.90 10.59
CA LEU A 187 2.24 19.16 9.28
C LEU A 187 3.77 19.23 9.35
N ALA A 188 4.33 19.85 10.39
CA ALA A 188 5.78 19.89 10.59
C ALA A 188 6.37 18.49 10.82
N ILE A 189 5.74 17.66 11.66
CA ILE A 189 6.14 16.25 11.83
C ILE A 189 6.07 15.48 10.52
N ALA A 190 5.02 15.70 9.73
CA ALA A 190 4.87 15.06 8.43
C ALA A 190 6.00 15.41 7.47
N ILE A 191 6.37 16.68 7.39
CA ILE A 191 7.50 17.15 6.57
C ILE A 191 8.79 16.50 7.03
N ILE A 192 9.01 16.39 8.34
CA ILE A 192 10.20 15.73 8.90
C ILE A 192 10.26 14.26 8.47
N ILE A 193 9.14 13.53 8.56
CA ILE A 193 9.07 12.12 8.13
C ILE A 193 9.36 11.99 6.63
N ILE A 194 8.80 12.88 5.80
CA ILE A 194 9.05 12.89 4.35
C ILE A 194 10.52 13.16 4.05
N ILE A 195 11.15 14.10 4.77
CA ILE A 195 12.58 14.42 4.61
C ILE A 195 13.43 13.20 4.97
N PHE A 196 13.17 12.54 6.11
CA PHE A 196 13.87 11.32 6.49
C PHE A 196 13.76 10.25 5.42
N GLN A 197 12.56 10.04 4.87
CA GLN A 197 12.39 8.99 3.88
C GLN A 197 12.98 9.33 2.51
N ILE A 198 13.10 10.61 2.17
CA ILE A 198 13.85 11.06 0.99
C ILE A 198 15.35 10.83 1.21
N ILE A 199 15.86 11.09 2.42
CA ILE A 199 17.26 10.83 2.77
C ILE A 199 17.57 9.34 2.64
N ASP A 200 16.73 8.47 3.22
CA ASP A 200 16.87 7.01 3.11
C ASP A 200 16.78 6.49 1.67
N TYR A 201 16.14 7.24 0.76
CA TYR A 201 16.07 6.89 -0.66
C TYR A 201 17.31 7.33 -1.44
N ILE A 202 18.01 8.37 -0.99
CA ILE A 202 19.19 8.94 -1.65
C ILE A 202 20.49 8.28 -1.17
N LEU A 203 20.54 7.87 0.11
CA LEU A 203 21.73 7.41 0.82
C LEU A 203 21.77 5.88 0.88
#